data_AF-M5S146-F1
#
_entry.id   AF-M5S146-F1
#
_cell.length_a   1.000
_cell.length_b   1.000
_cell.length_c   1.000
_cell.angle_alpha   90.00
_cell.angle_beta   90.00
_cell.angle_gamma   90.00
#
_symmetry.space_group_name_H-M   'P 1'
#
loop_
_entity.id
_entity.type
_entity.pdbx_description
1 polymer ?
#
loop_
_entity_poly.entity_id
_entity_poly.type
_entity_poly.pdbx_seq_one_letter_code
_entity_poly.pdbx_strand_id
1 'polypeptide(L)'
;MKLIAVASVFLFAGVAVCEEPTVQLNEFQSKAAKLAVKTFNERLSFLDQSMQQHVDTANAKLREELKAALEQAAKQEDLKETERISRFLQADAPPKPDHESAAARETIRKLRAEVSELKKRLDQMTQPDPLVGTWKYQSGNVCHFTNDGWVVLKGERIAAWKRTGENSYVTAFLKNFGDGSSDEMTLGPDGKTIMAKSKSGKGFSMYRIPSK
;
A
#
# COMPACT_ATOMS: atom_id res chain seq x y z
N MET A 1 -39.64 -49.47 -15.72
CA MET A 1 -39.05 -48.13 -15.97
C MET A 1 -38.96 -47.40 -14.64
N LYS A 2 -37.74 -47.13 -14.15
CA LYS A 2 -37.53 -46.37 -12.89
C LYS A 2 -37.19 -44.93 -13.27
N LEU A 3 -38.10 -44.01 -12.95
CA LEU A 3 -37.87 -42.57 -13.01
C LEU A 3 -37.00 -42.17 -11.82
N ILE A 4 -35.77 -41.72 -12.09
CA ILE A 4 -34.91 -41.09 -11.09
C ILE A 4 -35.15 -39.58 -11.22
N ALA A 5 -35.84 -39.01 -10.23
CA ALA A 5 -36.01 -37.58 -10.11
C ALA A 5 -34.69 -36.96 -9.67
N VAL A 6 -34.04 -36.20 -10.55
CA VAL A 6 -32.87 -35.40 -10.21
C VAL A 6 -33.39 -34.07 -9.65
N ALA A 7 -33.33 -33.92 -8.33
CA ALA A 7 -33.60 -32.66 -7.66
C ALA A 7 -32.41 -31.72 -7.88
N SER A 8 -32.57 -30.77 -8.80
CA SER A 8 -31.62 -29.67 -8.99
C SER A 8 -31.72 -28.72 -7.80
N VAL A 9 -30.79 -28.84 -6.85
CA VAL A 9 -30.61 -27.86 -5.78
C VAL A 9 -29.99 -26.61 -6.39
N PHE A 10 -30.82 -25.58 -6.61
CA PHE A 10 -30.34 -24.22 -6.87
C PHE A 10 -29.74 -23.66 -5.57
N LEU A 11 -28.43 -23.82 -5.40
CA LEU A 11 -27.66 -23.07 -4.41
C LEU A 11 -27.42 -21.66 -4.96
N PHE A 12 -28.33 -20.74 -4.62
CA PHE A 12 -28.03 -19.32 -4.69
C PHE A 12 -27.02 -19.01 -3.57
N ALA A 13 -25.73 -19.01 -3.92
CA ALA A 13 -24.71 -18.38 -3.09
C ALA A 13 -24.94 -16.86 -3.15
N GLY A 14 -25.77 -16.35 -2.24
CA GLY A 14 -25.74 -14.94 -1.90
C GLY A 14 -24.34 -14.65 -1.37
N VAL A 15 -23.56 -13.84 -2.10
CA VAL A 15 -22.30 -13.30 -1.60
C VAL A 15 -22.69 -12.32 -0.49
N ALA A 16 -22.76 -12.82 0.73
CA ALA A 16 -22.68 -11.95 1.89
C ALA A 16 -21.32 -11.26 1.75
N VAL A 17 -21.34 -9.96 1.42
CA VAL A 17 -20.19 -9.09 1.59
C VAL A 17 -19.94 -9.05 3.10
N CYS A 18 -19.17 -10.02 3.59
CA CYS A 18 -18.47 -9.85 4.85
C CYS A 18 -17.51 -8.69 4.61
N GLU A 19 -17.85 -7.50 5.11
CA GLU A 19 -16.85 -6.46 5.34
C GLU A 19 -15.74 -7.12 6.16
N GLU A 20 -14.60 -7.41 5.53
CA GLU A 20 -13.42 -7.85 6.26
C GLU A 20 -12.92 -6.64 7.05
N PRO A 21 -12.99 -6.64 8.39
CA PRO A 21 -12.29 -5.62 9.15
C PRO A 21 -10.80 -5.87 8.91
N THR A 22 -10.18 -5.02 8.10
CA THR A 22 -8.72 -5.02 7.90
C THR A 22 -8.04 -4.70 9.23
N VAL A 23 -7.82 -5.72 10.07
CA VAL A 23 -7.20 -5.55 11.38
C VAL A 23 -5.74 -5.15 11.19
N GLN A 24 -5.40 -3.91 11.57
CA GLN A 24 -4.05 -3.41 11.42
C GLN A 24 -3.14 -3.99 12.51
N LEU A 25 -1.99 -4.56 12.12
CA LEU A 25 -1.00 -5.15 13.03
C LEU A 25 -0.50 -4.19 14.14
N ASN A 26 -0.68 -2.89 13.96
CA ASN A 26 -0.27 -1.84 14.89
C ASN A 26 -1.20 -1.71 16.10
N GLU A 27 -2.40 -2.29 16.05
CA GLU A 27 -3.40 -2.22 17.13
C GLU A 27 -3.04 -3.14 18.33
N PHE A 28 -2.19 -4.15 18.12
CA PHE A 28 -1.79 -5.07 19.16
C PHE A 28 -0.49 -4.64 19.84
N GLN A 29 -0.45 -4.56 21.16
CA GLN A 29 0.77 -4.27 21.92
C GLN A 29 1.63 -5.53 22.17
N SER A 30 0.99 -6.70 22.25
CA SER A 30 1.67 -7.97 22.53
C SER A 30 2.37 -8.54 21.29
N LYS A 31 3.63 -8.97 21.44
CA LYS A 31 4.38 -9.67 20.39
C LYS A 31 3.69 -10.95 19.93
N ALA A 32 3.08 -11.69 20.86
CA ALA A 32 2.36 -12.93 20.55
C ALA A 32 1.10 -12.66 19.70
N ALA A 33 0.36 -11.58 20.02
CA ALA A 33 -0.83 -11.19 19.27
C ALA A 33 -0.47 -10.72 17.84
N LYS A 34 0.60 -9.93 17.69
CA LYS A 34 1.11 -9.54 16.36
C LYS A 34 1.50 -10.75 15.51
N LEU A 35 2.17 -11.73 16.11
CA LEU A 35 2.56 -12.96 15.40
C LEU A 35 1.33 -13.78 14.99
N ALA A 36 0.36 -13.95 15.88
CA ALA A 36 -0.86 -14.70 15.60
C ALA A 36 -1.68 -14.10 14.46
N VAL A 37 -1.87 -12.77 14.46
CA VAL A 37 -2.60 -12.06 13.40
C VAL A 37 -1.84 -12.11 12.07
N LYS A 38 -0.51 -11.95 12.10
CA LYS A 38 0.32 -12.12 10.91
C LYS A 38 0.14 -13.51 10.31
N THR A 39 0.28 -14.58 11.10
CA THR A 39 0.12 -15.95 10.63
C THR A 39 -1.31 -16.23 10.14
N PHE A 40 -2.32 -15.64 10.78
CA PHE A 40 -3.70 -15.74 10.32
C PHE A 40 -3.91 -15.11 8.94
N ASN A 41 -3.40 -13.89 8.73
CA ASN A 41 -3.47 -13.19 7.43
C ASN A 41 -2.68 -13.93 6.34
N GLU A 42 -1.51 -14.49 6.67
CA GLU A 42 -0.73 -15.33 5.75
C GLU A 42 -1.53 -16.57 5.33
N ARG A 43 -2.27 -17.20 6.26
CA ARG A 43 -3.13 -18.35 5.96
C ARG A 43 -4.33 -17.97 5.12
N LEU A 44 -4.98 -16.84 5.39
CA LEU A 44 -6.08 -16.32 4.57
C LEU A 44 -5.62 -16.06 3.14
N SER A 45 -4.50 -15.34 2.96
CA SER A 45 -4.00 -15.06 1.62
C SER A 45 -3.59 -16.32 0.85
N PHE A 46 -3.03 -17.33 1.53
CA PHE A 46 -2.78 -18.64 0.94
C PHE A 46 -4.09 -19.35 0.54
N LEU A 47 -5.12 -19.31 1.40
CA LEU A 47 -6.42 -19.92 1.12
C LEU A 47 -7.07 -19.28 -0.11
N ASP A 48 -7.07 -17.94 -0.19
CA ASP A 48 -7.64 -17.21 -1.32
C ASP A 48 -6.91 -17.54 -2.62
N GLN A 49 -5.57 -17.56 -2.61
CA GLN A 49 -4.79 -17.95 -3.78
C GLN A 49 -5.06 -19.40 -4.21
N SER A 50 -5.15 -20.32 -3.24
CA SER A 50 -5.46 -21.72 -3.52
C SER A 50 -6.87 -21.87 -4.09
N MET A 51 -7.86 -21.18 -3.52
CA MET A 51 -9.24 -21.19 -4.00
C MET A 51 -9.32 -20.63 -5.43
N GLN A 52 -8.64 -19.50 -5.70
CA GLN A 52 -8.59 -18.92 -7.03
C GLN A 52 -7.95 -19.88 -8.03
N GLN A 53 -6.83 -20.53 -7.69
CA GLN A 53 -6.20 -21.53 -8.55
C GLN A 53 -7.12 -22.72 -8.84
N HIS A 54 -7.88 -23.19 -7.84
CA HIS A 54 -8.85 -24.26 -8.03
C HIS A 54 -9.99 -23.84 -8.96
N VAL A 55 -10.50 -22.62 -8.81
CA VAL A 55 -11.53 -22.05 -9.70
C VAL A 55 -10.99 -21.92 -11.13
N ASP A 56 -9.79 -21.39 -11.31
CA ASP A 56 -9.16 -21.23 -12.62
C ASP A 56 -8.93 -22.58 -13.31
N THR A 57 -8.46 -23.57 -12.56
CA THR A 57 -8.25 -24.94 -13.06
C THR A 57 -9.58 -25.60 -13.44
N ALA A 58 -10.62 -25.45 -12.60
CA ALA A 58 -11.95 -25.98 -12.88
C ALA A 58 -12.56 -25.34 -14.13
N ASN A 59 -12.43 -24.01 -14.28
CA ASN A 59 -12.90 -23.28 -15.46
C ASN A 59 -12.15 -23.69 -16.72
N ALA A 60 -10.83 -23.84 -16.66
CA ALA A 60 -10.03 -24.31 -17.79
C ALA A 60 -10.47 -25.72 -18.23
N LYS A 61 -10.66 -26.64 -17.28
CA LYS A 61 -11.12 -27.99 -17.56
C LYS A 61 -12.54 -28.00 -18.15
N LEU A 62 -13.46 -27.23 -17.58
CA LEU A 62 -14.82 -27.08 -18.08
C LEU A 62 -14.84 -26.56 -19.53
N ARG A 63 -13.96 -25.60 -19.87
CA ARG A 63 -13.85 -25.09 -21.24
C ARG A 63 -13.37 -26.16 -22.22
N GLU A 64 -12.39 -26.95 -21.85
CA GLU A 64 -11.93 -28.06 -22.70
C GLU A 64 -13.02 -29.12 -22.88
N GLU A 65 -13.76 -29.45 -21.81
CA GLU A 65 -14.90 -30.36 -21.88
C GLU A 65 -16.03 -29.80 -22.77
N LEU A 66 -16.32 -28.50 -22.68
CA LEU A 66 -17.31 -27.83 -23.54
C LEU A 66 -16.87 -27.76 -25.01
N LYS A 67 -15.58 -27.56 -25.30
CA LYS A 67 -15.06 -27.65 -26.67
C LYS A 67 -15.21 -29.06 -27.25
N ALA A 68 -14.87 -30.09 -26.46
CA ALA A 68 -15.06 -31.48 -26.88
C ALA A 68 -16.55 -31.80 -27.12
N ALA A 69 -17.44 -31.31 -26.25
CA ALA A 69 -18.88 -31.45 -26.42
C ALA A 69 -19.39 -30.71 -27.67
N LEU A 70 -18.84 -29.53 -27.99
CA LEU A 70 -19.15 -28.79 -29.21
C LEU A 70 -18.78 -29.59 -30.46
N GLU A 71 -17.58 -30.18 -30.50
CA GLU A 71 -17.15 -31.03 -31.60
C GLU A 71 -18.03 -32.27 -31.77
N GLN A 72 -18.46 -32.87 -30.66
CA GLN A 72 -19.35 -34.03 -30.69
C GLN A 72 -20.77 -33.66 -31.16
N ALA A 73 -21.33 -32.54 -30.69
CA ALA A 73 -22.62 -32.03 -31.14
C ALA A 73 -22.61 -31.70 -32.64
N ALA A 74 -21.51 -31.13 -33.14
CA ALA A 74 -21.32 -30.86 -34.56
C ALA A 74 -21.27 -32.16 -35.39
N LYS A 75 -20.58 -33.22 -34.90
CA LYS A 75 -20.55 -34.55 -35.53
C LYS A 75 -21.90 -35.25 -35.54
N GLN A 76 -22.76 -34.95 -34.57
CA GLN A 76 -24.12 -35.50 -34.44
C GLN A 76 -25.18 -34.66 -35.17
N GLU A 77 -24.76 -33.59 -35.87
CA GLU A 77 -25.65 -32.64 -36.56
C GLU A 77 -26.68 -31.95 -35.64
N ASP A 78 -26.42 -31.88 -34.32
CA ASP A 78 -27.27 -31.17 -33.37
C ASP A 78 -26.93 -29.67 -33.36
N LEU A 79 -27.56 -28.96 -34.29
CA LEU A 79 -27.38 -27.51 -34.47
C LEU A 79 -27.81 -26.70 -33.24
N LYS A 80 -28.81 -27.16 -32.48
CA LYS A 80 -29.31 -26.45 -31.30
C LYS A 80 -28.32 -26.56 -30.15
N GLU A 81 -27.74 -27.73 -29.94
CA GLU A 81 -26.74 -27.95 -28.90
C GLU A 81 -25.42 -27.25 -29.25
N THR A 82 -25.02 -27.29 -30.51
CA THR A 82 -23.85 -26.56 -31.02
C THR A 82 -23.97 -25.06 -30.77
N GLU A 83 -25.14 -24.48 -31.07
CA GLU A 83 -25.40 -23.06 -30.82
C GLU A 83 -25.40 -22.71 -29.32
N ARG A 84 -25.98 -23.58 -28.49
CA ARG A 84 -26.03 -23.38 -27.03
C ARG A 84 -24.64 -23.41 -26.39
N ILE A 85 -23.83 -24.41 -26.73
CA ILE A 85 -22.45 -24.55 -26.22
C ILE A 85 -21.57 -23.40 -26.74
N SER A 86 -21.71 -23.04 -28.01
CA SER A 86 -20.98 -21.91 -28.62
C SER A 86 -21.28 -20.58 -27.93
N ARG A 87 -22.56 -20.30 -27.62
CA ARG A 87 -22.95 -19.10 -26.85
C ARG A 87 -22.35 -19.09 -25.45
N PHE A 88 -22.31 -20.24 -24.77
CA PHE A 88 -21.72 -20.36 -23.43
C PHE A 88 -20.21 -20.10 -23.45
N LEU A 89 -19.49 -20.66 -24.43
CA LEU A 89 -18.06 -20.43 -24.62
C LEU A 89 -17.74 -18.97 -24.98
N GLN A 90 -18.66 -18.27 -25.67
CA GLN A 90 -18.50 -16.87 -26.04
C GLN A 90 -18.84 -15.90 -24.91
N ALA A 91 -19.84 -16.20 -24.07
CA ALA A 91 -20.25 -15.36 -22.94
C ALA A 91 -19.16 -15.26 -21.86
N ASP A 92 -18.31 -16.29 -21.76
CA ASP A 92 -17.22 -16.39 -20.79
C ASP A 92 -15.84 -16.09 -21.41
N ALA A 93 -15.79 -15.77 -22.71
CA ALA A 93 -14.57 -15.29 -23.33
C ALA A 93 -14.16 -13.94 -22.69
N PRO A 94 -12.88 -13.73 -22.36
CA PRO A 94 -12.43 -12.39 -21.95
C PRO A 94 -12.90 -11.40 -23.01
N PRO A 95 -13.47 -10.25 -22.61
CA PRO A 95 -14.04 -9.31 -23.55
C PRO A 95 -13.01 -9.04 -24.65
N LYS A 96 -13.41 -9.25 -25.91
CA LYS A 96 -12.56 -8.87 -27.05
C LYS A 96 -12.09 -7.43 -26.81
N PRO A 97 -10.80 -7.12 -26.97
CA PRO A 97 -10.23 -5.79 -26.66
C PRO A 97 -10.91 -4.63 -27.41
N ASP A 98 -11.75 -4.95 -28.39
CA ASP A 98 -12.46 -4.00 -29.23
C ASP A 98 -13.79 -3.51 -28.64
N HIS A 99 -14.29 -4.13 -27.56
CA HIS A 99 -15.57 -3.78 -26.91
C HIS A 99 -15.45 -3.26 -25.48
N GLU A 100 -14.27 -2.80 -25.05
CA GLU A 100 -14.25 -1.85 -23.93
C GLU A 100 -14.95 -0.57 -24.41
N SER A 101 -16.15 -0.29 -23.88
CA SER A 101 -16.85 0.95 -24.19
C SER A 101 -15.88 2.12 -23.97
N ALA A 102 -15.97 3.18 -24.79
CA ALA A 102 -15.11 4.35 -24.62
C ALA A 102 -15.11 4.88 -23.16
N ALA A 103 -16.22 4.68 -22.44
CA ALA A 103 -16.35 4.98 -21.02
C ALA A 103 -15.48 4.08 -20.12
N ALA A 104 -15.35 2.78 -20.40
CA ALA A 104 -14.46 1.88 -19.67
C ALA A 104 -12.98 2.26 -19.87
N ARG A 105 -12.58 2.57 -21.11
CA ARG A 105 -11.21 3.03 -21.42
C ARG A 105 -10.88 4.34 -20.71
N GLU A 106 -11.82 5.28 -20.69
CA GLU A 106 -11.65 6.56 -20.00
C GLU A 106 -11.58 6.37 -18.47
N THR A 107 -12.35 5.43 -17.93
CA THR A 107 -12.34 5.10 -16.50
C THR A 107 -11.00 4.47 -16.10
N ILE A 108 -10.50 3.51 -16.88
CA ILE A 108 -9.18 2.89 -16.67
C ILE A 108 -8.07 3.95 -16.76
N ARG A 109 -8.17 4.89 -17.72
CA ARG A 109 -7.20 6.00 -17.85
C ARG A 109 -7.18 6.89 -16.61
N LYS A 110 -8.36 7.28 -16.11
CA LYS A 110 -8.50 8.10 -14.89
C LYS A 110 -7.95 7.38 -13.66
N LEU A 111 -8.33 6.11 -13.46
CA LEU A 111 -7.84 5.30 -12.34
C LEU A 111 -6.32 5.14 -12.37
N ARG A 112 -5.72 4.91 -13.55
CA ARG A 112 -4.25 4.86 -13.68
C ARG A 112 -3.59 6.19 -13.33
N ALA A 113 -4.18 7.31 -13.73
CA ALA A 113 -3.67 8.64 -13.39
C ALA A 113 -3.76 8.89 -11.87
N GLU A 114 -4.87 8.54 -11.23
CA GLU A 114 -5.05 8.64 -9.79
C GLU A 114 -4.08 7.75 -9.02
N VAL A 115 -3.89 6.50 -9.44
CA VAL A 115 -2.90 5.61 -8.81
C VAL A 115 -1.48 6.17 -8.95
N SER A 116 -1.13 6.76 -10.09
CA SER A 116 0.16 7.42 -10.28
C SER A 116 0.33 8.63 -9.37
N GLU A 117 -0.70 9.44 -9.22
CA GLU A 117 -0.70 10.62 -8.34
C GLU A 117 -0.62 10.20 -6.86
N LEU A 118 -1.38 9.18 -6.46
CA LEU A 118 -1.35 8.64 -5.11
C LEU A 118 0.02 8.03 -4.77
N LYS A 119 0.63 7.29 -5.70
CA LYS A 119 2.00 6.79 -5.53
C LYS A 119 3.00 7.93 -5.35
N LYS A 120 2.89 8.98 -6.17
CA LYS A 120 3.75 10.17 -6.05
C LYS A 120 3.57 10.87 -4.70
N ARG A 121 2.34 10.99 -4.19
CA ARG A 121 2.06 11.53 -2.86
C ARG A 121 2.60 10.64 -1.75
N LEU A 122 2.48 9.32 -1.89
CA LEU A 122 3.04 8.37 -0.94
C LEU A 122 4.57 8.47 -0.90
N ASP A 123 5.22 8.54 -2.05
CA ASP A 123 6.68 8.74 -2.16
C ASP A 123 7.10 10.08 -1.52
N GLN A 124 6.31 11.15 -1.71
CA GLN A 124 6.56 12.44 -1.04
C GLN A 124 6.38 12.37 0.47
N MET A 125 5.43 11.58 0.99
CA MET A 125 5.22 11.40 2.42
C MET A 125 6.24 10.44 3.07
N THR A 126 6.83 9.54 2.30
CA THR A 126 7.84 8.57 2.77
C THR A 126 9.26 9.07 2.63
N GLN A 127 9.51 10.18 1.93
CA GLN A 127 10.82 10.81 1.95
C GLN A 127 11.14 11.31 3.37
N PRO A 128 12.24 10.82 3.99
CA PRO A 128 12.65 11.32 5.30
C PRO A 128 12.89 12.82 5.21
N ASP A 129 12.39 13.57 6.21
CA ASP A 129 12.49 15.02 6.20
C ASP A 129 13.96 15.45 6.00
N PRO A 130 14.25 16.46 5.14
CA PRO A 130 15.62 16.88 4.86
C PRO A 130 16.47 17.19 6.09
N LEU A 131 15.83 17.59 7.20
CA LEU A 131 16.48 17.84 8.48
C LEU A 131 17.02 16.56 9.16
N VAL A 132 16.43 15.40 8.88
CA VAL A 132 16.80 14.13 9.52
C VAL A 132 18.22 13.73 9.11
N GLY A 133 19.03 13.43 10.12
CA GLY A 133 20.43 13.07 9.94
C GLY A 133 21.34 13.69 10.98
N THR A 134 22.64 13.64 10.72
CA THR A 134 23.67 14.08 11.67
C THR A 134 24.20 15.45 11.29
N TRP A 135 24.23 16.35 12.27
CA TRP A 135 24.57 17.76 12.10
C TRP A 135 25.66 18.17 13.08
N LYS A 136 26.66 18.90 12.60
CA LYS A 136 27.76 19.43 13.39
C LYS A 136 27.57 20.93 13.60
N TYR A 137 27.49 21.34 14.86
CA TYR A 137 27.52 22.74 15.26
C TYR A 137 28.93 23.31 15.09
N GLN A 138 29.02 24.62 14.85
CA GLN A 138 30.30 25.34 14.86
C GLN A 138 31.08 25.19 16.18
N SER A 139 30.37 24.99 17.31
CA SER A 139 30.97 24.71 18.61
C SER A 139 31.67 23.35 18.71
N GLY A 140 31.51 22.48 17.71
CA GLY A 140 32.05 21.12 17.68
C GLY A 140 31.09 20.03 18.15
N ASN A 141 29.94 20.39 18.73
CA ASN A 141 28.90 19.43 19.10
C ASN A 141 28.29 18.77 17.86
N VAL A 142 27.99 17.48 17.97
CA VAL A 142 27.37 16.69 16.90
C VAL A 142 26.02 16.17 17.41
N CYS A 143 24.95 16.63 16.78
CA CYS A 143 23.59 16.23 17.11
C CYS A 143 23.00 15.40 15.98
N HIS A 144 22.11 14.48 16.34
CA HIS A 144 21.39 13.64 15.41
C HIS A 144 19.90 13.98 15.49
N PHE A 145 19.33 14.41 14.37
CA PHE A 145 17.92 14.72 14.20
C PHE A 145 17.22 13.47 13.68
N THR A 146 16.30 12.92 14.47
CA THR A 146 15.63 11.66 14.20
C THR A 146 14.25 11.87 13.56
N ASN A 147 13.77 10.89 12.80
CA ASN A 147 12.44 10.91 12.17
C ASN A 147 11.28 11.03 13.18
N ASP A 148 11.46 10.59 14.42
CA ASP A 148 10.47 10.68 15.49
C ASP A 148 10.44 12.05 16.19
N GLY A 149 11.14 13.06 15.64
CA GLY A 149 11.07 14.45 16.10
C GLY A 149 11.99 14.79 17.27
N TRP A 150 13.05 14.00 17.52
CA TRP A 150 14.02 14.25 18.57
C TRP A 150 15.37 14.73 18.02
N VAL A 151 16.07 15.49 18.86
CA VAL A 151 17.48 15.84 18.71
C VAL A 151 18.26 15.09 19.77
N VAL A 152 19.22 14.29 19.32
CA VAL A 152 20.03 13.42 20.17
C VAL A 152 21.48 13.88 20.15
N LEU A 153 22.05 14.10 21.33
CA LEU A 153 23.47 14.42 21.51
C LEU A 153 24.09 13.36 22.40
N LYS A 154 25.16 12.69 21.93
CA LYS A 154 25.86 11.62 22.66
C LYS A 154 24.93 10.50 23.19
N GLY A 155 23.86 10.18 22.48
CA GLY A 155 22.90 9.14 22.84
C GLY A 155 21.73 9.61 23.73
N GLU A 156 21.75 10.86 24.20
CA GLU A 156 20.69 11.42 25.03
C GLU A 156 19.79 12.36 24.22
N ARG A 157 18.47 12.30 24.47
CA ARG A 157 17.51 13.23 23.88
C ARG A 157 17.64 14.58 24.57
N ILE A 158 17.98 15.63 23.81
CA ILE A 158 18.24 16.96 24.34
C ILE A 158 17.18 18.00 23.93
N ALA A 159 16.49 17.77 22.81
CA ALA A 159 15.46 18.66 22.29
C ALA A 159 14.45 17.91 21.42
N ALA A 160 13.27 18.48 21.24
CA ALA A 160 12.32 18.05 20.22
C ALA A 160 12.34 19.05 19.05
N TRP A 161 12.11 18.58 17.83
CA TRP A 161 12.05 19.43 16.64
C TRP A 161 10.76 19.21 15.86
N LYS A 162 10.30 20.26 15.17
CA LYS A 162 9.14 20.19 14.29
C LYS A 162 9.32 21.13 13.10
N ARG A 163 8.85 20.69 11.93
CA ARG A 163 8.75 21.54 10.74
C ARG A 163 7.59 22.52 10.87
N THR A 164 7.87 23.80 10.64
CA THR A 164 6.89 24.89 10.72
C THR A 164 6.57 25.48 9.34
N GLY A 165 7.45 25.29 8.35
CA GLY A 165 7.24 25.74 6.99
C GLY A 165 8.15 25.05 5.98
N GLU A 166 8.24 25.60 4.77
CA GLU A 166 9.23 25.15 3.79
C GLU A 166 10.63 25.50 4.29
N ASN A 167 11.48 24.48 4.46
CA ASN A 167 12.82 24.60 5.02
C ASN A 167 12.90 25.31 6.39
N SER A 168 11.79 25.45 7.10
CA SER A 168 11.70 26.17 8.37
C SER A 168 11.26 25.24 9.48
N TYR A 169 11.98 25.30 10.60
CA TYR A 169 11.86 24.36 11.70
C TYR A 169 11.99 25.10 13.03
N VAL A 170 11.45 24.50 14.08
CA VAL A 170 11.64 24.94 15.46
C VAL A 170 12.17 23.77 16.27
N THR A 171 13.20 24.03 17.07
CA THR A 171 13.77 23.09 18.03
C THR A 171 13.51 23.60 19.44
N ALA A 172 12.94 22.80 20.32
CA ALA A 172 12.67 23.13 21.71
C ALA A 172 13.50 22.23 22.64
N PHE A 173 14.41 22.84 23.40
CA PHE A 173 15.31 22.13 24.29
C PHE A 173 14.62 21.69 25.58
N LEU A 174 14.98 20.50 26.06
CA LEU A 174 14.53 20.03 27.36
C LEU A 174 15.20 20.85 28.48
N LYS A 175 14.47 21.10 29.57
CA LYS A 175 14.94 21.90 30.71
C LYS A 175 16.25 21.42 31.36
N ASN A 176 16.62 20.17 31.16
CA ASN A 176 17.84 19.59 31.71
C ASN A 176 19.07 19.80 30.81
N PHE A 177 18.86 20.21 29.56
CA PHE A 177 19.91 20.44 28.56
C PHE A 177 19.99 21.89 28.07
N GLY A 178 19.00 22.71 28.43
CA GLY A 178 18.96 24.16 28.22
C GLY A 178 17.99 24.80 29.21
N ASP A 179 17.77 26.12 29.11
CA ASP A 179 16.79 26.88 29.90
C ASP A 179 15.33 26.63 29.47
N GLY A 180 15.07 25.57 28.69
CA GLY A 180 13.79 25.35 28.00
C GLY A 180 13.57 26.29 26.81
N SER A 181 14.64 26.90 26.29
CA SER A 181 14.58 27.75 25.10
C SER A 181 14.22 26.97 23.84
N SER A 182 13.76 27.75 22.86
CA SER A 182 13.52 27.29 21.50
C SER A 182 14.37 28.07 20.52
N ASP A 183 14.86 27.37 19.52
CA ASP A 183 15.61 27.94 18.40
C ASP A 183 14.79 27.79 17.12
N GLU A 184 14.74 28.87 16.34
CA GLU A 184 14.22 28.84 14.98
C GLU A 184 15.34 28.40 14.05
N MET A 185 15.06 27.49 13.13
CA MET A 185 16.04 26.94 12.20
C MET A 185 15.55 27.04 10.77
N THR A 186 16.43 27.43 9.87
CA THR A 186 16.19 27.47 8.44
C THR A 186 17.22 26.61 7.74
N LEU A 187 16.76 25.63 6.99
CA LEU A 187 17.60 24.81 6.13
C LEU A 187 17.97 25.61 4.88
N GLY A 188 19.26 25.66 4.58
CA GLY A 188 19.79 26.32 3.40
C GLY A 188 19.33 25.62 2.11
N PRO A 189 19.34 26.34 0.98
CA PRO A 189 18.98 25.77 -0.32
C PRO A 189 19.91 24.64 -0.76
N ASP A 190 21.10 24.53 -0.14
CA ASP A 190 22.06 23.45 -0.35
C ASP A 190 21.64 22.11 0.30
N GLY A 191 20.63 22.12 1.19
CA GLY A 191 20.19 20.97 1.98
C GLY A 191 21.25 20.45 2.97
N LYS A 192 22.33 21.22 3.18
CA LYS A 192 23.54 20.80 3.92
C LYS A 192 23.92 21.78 5.02
N THR A 193 23.36 22.99 5.02
CA THR A 193 23.61 23.99 6.05
C THR A 193 22.30 24.35 6.75
N ILE A 194 22.32 24.49 8.07
CA ILE A 194 21.21 25.07 8.83
C ILE A 194 21.70 26.39 9.42
N MET A 195 20.87 27.42 9.26
CA MET A 195 20.98 28.69 9.97
C MET A 195 19.97 28.67 11.11
N ALA A 196 20.45 28.79 12.35
CA ALA A 196 19.60 28.78 13.52
C ALA A 196 19.70 30.10 14.27
N LYS A 197 18.57 30.55 14.82
CA LYS A 197 18.45 31.76 15.62
C LYS A 197 17.89 31.39 16.98
N SER A 198 18.69 31.65 18.01
CA SER A 198 18.23 31.43 19.37
C SER A 198 17.18 32.45 19.81
N LYS A 199 16.48 32.15 20.91
CA LYS A 199 15.57 33.10 21.57
C LYS A 199 16.20 34.48 21.85
N SER A 200 17.51 34.52 22.11
CA SER A 200 18.26 35.77 22.32
C SER A 200 18.53 36.59 21.06
N GLY A 201 18.15 36.08 19.89
CA GLY A 201 18.46 36.65 18.58
C GLY A 201 19.85 36.31 18.05
N LYS A 202 20.71 35.65 18.84
CA LYS A 202 22.02 35.19 18.40
C LYS A 202 21.88 34.09 17.35
N GLY A 203 22.46 34.33 16.17
CA GLY A 203 22.53 33.37 15.08
C GLY A 203 23.73 32.43 15.21
N PHE A 204 23.56 31.18 14.81
CA PHE A 204 24.63 30.18 14.67
C PHE A 204 24.30 29.25 13.50
N SER A 205 25.29 28.51 13.02
CA SER A 205 25.09 27.57 11.92
C SER A 205 25.52 26.14 12.27
N MET A 206 24.94 25.21 11.54
CA MET A 206 25.26 23.78 11.59
C MET A 206 25.45 23.23 10.19
N TYR A 207 26.30 22.22 10.06
CA TYR A 207 26.62 21.59 8.78
C TYR A 207 26.31 20.10 8.83
N ARG A 208 25.74 19.58 7.75
CA ARG A 208 25.39 18.17 7.63
C ARG A 208 26.65 17.31 7.53
N ILE A 209 26.72 16.29 8.37
CA ILE A 209 27.73 15.24 8.24
C ILE A 209 27.18 14.21 7.25
N PRO A 210 27.88 13.93 6.13
CA PRO A 210 27.48 12.87 5.22
C PRO A 210 27.42 11.52 5.97
N SER A 211 26.30 10.81 5.85
CA SER A 211 26.24 9.40 6.22
C SER A 211 27.16 8.62 5.28
N LYS A 212 28.10 7.86 5.86
CA LYS A 212 28.98 6.94 5.12
C LYS A 212 28.20 5.75 4.57
#